data_AF-A0A7U9NGG1-F1
#
_entry.id   AF-A0A7U9NGG1-F1
#
_cell.length_a   1.000
_cell.length_b   1.000
_cell.length_c   1.000
_cell.angle_alpha   90.00
_cell.angle_beta   90.00
_cell.angle_gamma   90.00
#
_symmetry.space_group_name_H-M   'P 1'
#
loop_
_entity.id
_entity.type
_entity.pdbx_description
1 polymer ?
#
loop_
_entity_poly.entity_id
_entity_poly.type
_entity_poly.pdbx_seq_one_letter_code
_entity_poly.pdbx_strand_id
1 'polypeptide(L)'
;MEDFLLLEMPIFKPKYKKWKRYGYANAEEKKNLKAALEKSTGGYCMYCFSRIKVDQKLFANLEHAIEKGNSDKLVECIPNIGLSCTLCNQTFKRIGERKRKLSDKMVRQYEENSKCSVENRKQCTIACKELRRLQKSYSGLPGAEIILQPMGIKGSDSGEELALQYNVLNMIFEPAKGRHTYSDKELNFIDTHINRFRLNDSQYRTRQLYDFVQNVIDSNK
;
A
#
# COMPACT_ATOMS: atom_id res chain seq x y z
N MET A 1 1.16 -26.88 13.87
CA MET A 1 1.64 -27.30 12.54
C MET A 1 1.67 -26.03 11.70
N GLU A 2 2.82 -25.60 11.21
CA GLU A 2 2.87 -24.42 10.34
C GLU A 2 2.10 -24.75 9.05
N ASP A 3 1.09 -23.94 8.72
CA ASP A 3 0.37 -24.08 7.46
C ASP A 3 1.20 -23.41 6.36
N PHE A 4 2.07 -24.20 5.73
CA PHE A 4 2.95 -23.77 4.64
C PHE A 4 2.21 -23.26 3.39
N LEU A 5 0.87 -23.40 3.35
CA LEU A 5 0.03 -23.01 2.22
C LEU A 5 -0.63 -21.64 2.45
N LEU A 6 -0.41 -21.02 3.61
CA LEU A 6 -0.83 -19.65 3.92
C LEU A 6 0.40 -18.73 3.94
N LEU A 7 0.55 -17.94 2.89
CA LEU A 7 1.68 -17.04 2.73
C LEU A 7 1.28 -15.62 3.11
N GLU A 8 1.64 -15.16 4.31
CA GLU A 8 1.41 -13.76 4.69
C GLU A 8 2.17 -12.82 3.75
N MET A 9 1.46 -11.82 3.22
CA MET A 9 2.03 -10.84 2.32
C MET A 9 2.92 -9.86 3.10
N PRO A 10 4.09 -9.48 2.55
CA PRO A 10 5.03 -8.65 3.28
C PRO A 10 4.48 -7.22 3.45
N ILE A 11 4.67 -6.66 4.64
CA ILE A 11 4.54 -5.23 4.86
C ILE A 11 5.76 -4.55 4.26
N PHE A 12 5.55 -3.66 3.29
CA PHE A 12 6.65 -2.94 2.66
C PHE A 12 7.27 -1.94 3.64
N LYS A 13 8.59 -2.04 3.85
CA LYS A 13 9.33 -1.15 4.74
C LYS A 13 10.48 -0.47 3.98
N PRO A 14 10.21 0.64 3.28
CA PRO A 14 11.23 1.34 2.50
C PRO A 14 12.40 1.79 3.38
N LYS A 15 13.62 1.51 2.90
CA LYS A 15 14.87 1.91 3.56
C LYS A 15 15.49 3.09 2.82
N TYR A 16 15.52 4.24 3.47
CA TYR A 16 16.06 5.48 2.92
C TYR A 16 17.47 5.76 3.44
N LYS A 17 18.37 6.17 2.55
CA LYS A 17 19.74 6.61 2.86
C LYS A 17 19.73 8.06 3.35
N LYS A 18 20.43 8.36 4.46
CA LYS A 18 20.49 9.69 5.09
C LYS A 18 21.11 10.78 4.21
N TRP A 19 22.03 10.44 3.33
CA TRP A 19 22.75 11.37 2.46
C TRP A 19 22.07 11.60 1.09
N LYS A 20 20.88 11.04 0.88
CA LYS A 20 20.09 11.22 -0.34
C LYS A 20 18.81 11.95 -0.02
N ARG A 21 18.34 12.72 -1.00
CA ARG A 21 17.04 13.35 -0.96
C ARG A 21 16.04 12.57 -1.81
N TYR A 22 14.79 12.59 -1.36
CA TYR A 22 13.65 11.91 -1.96
C TYR A 22 12.53 12.93 -2.12
N GLY A 23 11.71 12.75 -3.14
CA GLY A 23 10.69 13.72 -3.51
C GLY A 23 9.81 13.23 -4.64
N TYR A 24 8.75 13.98 -4.93
CA TYR A 24 7.81 13.66 -5.99
C TYR A 24 7.95 14.60 -7.20
N ALA A 25 8.16 15.89 -6.95
CA ALA A 25 8.21 16.93 -7.97
C ALA A 25 9.58 17.05 -8.65
N ASN A 26 10.67 17.09 -7.88
CA ASN A 26 12.02 17.21 -8.42
C ASN A 26 12.46 15.90 -9.11
N ALA A 27 13.01 15.98 -10.33
CA ALA A 27 13.33 14.82 -11.15
C ALA A 27 14.35 13.86 -10.50
N GLU A 28 15.44 14.38 -9.92
CA GLU A 28 16.50 13.56 -9.33
C GLU A 28 16.01 12.88 -8.03
N GLU A 29 15.31 13.63 -7.20
CA GLU A 29 14.74 13.08 -5.96
C GLU A 29 13.62 12.06 -6.23
N LYS A 30 12.84 12.28 -7.28
CA LYS A 30 11.84 11.33 -7.79
C LYS A 30 12.49 10.03 -8.23
N LYS A 31 13.61 10.10 -8.95
CA LYS A 31 14.41 8.93 -9.33
C LYS A 31 14.93 8.19 -8.09
N ASN A 32 15.46 8.92 -7.11
CA ASN A 32 15.93 8.34 -5.85
C ASN A 32 14.80 7.67 -5.06
N LEU A 33 13.61 8.28 -5.00
CA LEU A 33 12.43 7.72 -4.34
C LEU A 33 11.95 6.46 -5.03
N LYS A 34 11.81 6.49 -6.36
CA LYS A 34 11.39 5.33 -7.16
C LYS A 34 12.34 4.15 -6.95
N ALA A 35 13.65 4.38 -6.97
CA ALA A 35 14.65 3.33 -6.73
C ALA A 35 14.58 2.75 -5.31
N ALA A 36 14.36 3.58 -4.28
CA ALA A 36 14.23 3.11 -2.90
C ALA A 36 12.97 2.23 -2.71
N LEU A 37 11.84 2.64 -3.30
CA LEU A 37 10.59 1.89 -3.24
C LEU A 37 10.65 0.60 -4.08
N GLU A 38 11.26 0.63 -5.26
CA GLU A 38 11.47 -0.56 -6.10
C GLU A 38 12.31 -1.61 -5.34
N LYS A 39 13.41 -1.17 -4.73
CA LYS A 39 14.24 -2.06 -3.91
C LYS A 39 13.46 -2.63 -2.71
N SER A 40 12.61 -1.83 -2.08
CA SER A 40 11.80 -2.28 -0.94
C SER A 40 10.70 -3.27 -1.31
N THR A 41 10.22 -3.22 -2.55
CA THR A 41 9.11 -4.07 -3.03
C THR A 41 9.61 -5.31 -3.77
N GLY A 42 10.89 -5.37 -4.12
CA GLY A 42 11.40 -6.41 -5.02
C GLY A 42 10.84 -6.30 -6.44
N GLY A 43 10.29 -5.14 -6.82
CA GLY A 43 9.64 -4.96 -8.11
C GLY A 43 8.20 -5.46 -8.19
N TYR A 44 7.47 -5.44 -7.07
CA TYR A 44 6.04 -5.76 -6.99
C TYR A 44 5.20 -4.51 -6.63
N CYS A 45 3.96 -4.44 -7.14
CA CYS A 45 3.01 -3.41 -6.78
C CYS A 45 2.67 -3.51 -5.29
N MET A 46 2.67 -2.39 -4.57
CA MET A 46 2.39 -2.42 -3.13
C MET A 46 0.94 -2.77 -2.78
N TYR A 47 -0.01 -2.59 -3.70
CA TYR A 47 -1.43 -2.85 -3.45
C TYR A 47 -1.89 -4.23 -3.91
N CYS A 48 -1.41 -4.71 -5.06
CA CYS A 48 -1.89 -5.95 -5.65
C CYS A 48 -0.83 -7.05 -5.77
N PHE A 49 0.39 -6.78 -5.34
CA PHE A 49 1.51 -7.72 -5.38
C PHE A 49 1.84 -8.27 -6.78
N SER A 50 1.27 -7.70 -7.85
CA SER A 50 1.63 -8.04 -9.22
C SER A 50 3.03 -7.50 -9.54
N ARG A 51 3.78 -8.24 -10.36
CA ARG A 51 5.11 -7.83 -10.79
C ARG A 51 5.04 -6.56 -11.65
N ILE A 52 5.81 -5.55 -11.27
CA ILE A 52 5.93 -4.26 -11.98
C ILE A 52 7.33 -4.04 -12.55
N LYS A 53 8.31 -4.87 -12.16
CA LYS A 53 9.63 -4.93 -12.80
C LYS A 53 9.71 -6.14 -13.74
N VAL A 54 9.67 -5.87 -15.04
CA VAL A 54 9.72 -6.89 -16.10
C VAL A 54 10.86 -6.53 -17.04
N ASP A 55 11.75 -7.49 -17.31
CA ASP A 55 12.92 -7.31 -18.18
C ASP A 55 13.75 -6.06 -17.86
N GLN A 56 14.05 -5.87 -16.57
CA GLN A 56 14.74 -4.71 -16.01
C GLN A 56 14.03 -3.35 -16.20
N LYS A 57 12.86 -3.31 -16.83
CA LYS A 57 12.03 -2.11 -16.98
C LYS A 57 10.99 -2.04 -15.84
N LEU A 58 10.82 -0.84 -15.30
CA LEU A 58 9.91 -0.59 -14.18
C LEU A 58 8.62 0.11 -14.64
N PHE A 59 7.53 -0.66 -14.71
CA PHE A 59 6.18 -0.23 -15.10
C PHE A 59 5.36 0.15 -13.86
N ALA A 60 5.72 1.27 -13.24
CA ALA A 60 5.11 1.70 -11.99
C ALA A 60 5.04 3.21 -11.83
N ASN A 61 4.07 3.63 -11.03
CA ASN A 61 3.81 5.01 -10.64
C ASN A 61 4.17 5.23 -9.17
N LEU A 62 4.64 6.44 -8.87
CA LEU A 62 4.59 6.96 -7.50
C LEU A 62 3.14 7.33 -7.19
N GLU A 63 2.67 6.86 -6.05
CA GLU A 63 1.27 6.95 -5.63
C GLU A 63 1.21 7.51 -4.21
N HIS A 64 0.22 8.38 -3.94
CA HIS A 64 0.04 9.04 -2.65
C HIS A 64 -1.04 8.33 -1.82
N ALA A 65 -0.64 7.62 -0.77
CA ALA A 65 -1.53 6.76 0.02
C ALA A 65 -2.79 7.50 0.47
N ILE A 66 -2.63 8.66 1.12
CA ILE A 66 -3.69 9.68 1.24
C ILE A 66 -3.52 10.66 0.07
N GLU A 67 -4.59 10.90 -0.68
CA GLU A 67 -4.52 11.73 -1.88
C GLU A 67 -4.06 13.15 -1.55
N LYS A 68 -3.12 13.66 -2.34
CA LYS A 68 -2.56 15.02 -2.23
C LYS A 68 -3.60 16.14 -2.31
N GLY A 69 -4.79 15.87 -2.87
CA GLY A 69 -5.91 16.83 -2.87
C GLY A 69 -6.46 17.16 -1.48
N ASN A 70 -6.05 16.43 -0.42
CA ASN A 70 -6.43 16.74 0.95
C ASN A 70 -5.49 17.74 1.64
N SER A 71 -4.25 17.94 1.17
CA SER A 71 -3.30 18.93 1.71
C SER A 71 -2.05 18.99 0.84
N ASP A 72 -1.55 20.19 0.57
CA ASP A 72 -0.32 20.39 -0.20
C ASP A 72 0.92 19.77 0.48
N LYS A 73 0.91 19.68 1.82
CA LYS A 73 1.99 19.01 2.57
C LYS A 73 2.11 17.52 2.24
N LEU A 74 1.04 16.87 1.76
CA LEU A 74 1.07 15.47 1.37
C LEU A 74 1.80 15.21 0.05
N VAL A 75 1.93 16.22 -0.82
CA VAL A 75 2.58 16.10 -2.14
C VAL A 75 4.01 15.60 -2.01
N GLU A 76 4.76 16.16 -1.06
CA GLU A 76 6.17 15.86 -0.80
C GLU A 76 6.36 15.06 0.51
N CYS A 77 5.28 14.50 1.06
CA CYS A 77 5.35 13.67 2.26
C CYS A 77 5.84 12.26 1.90
N ILE A 78 7.16 12.04 1.94
CA ILE A 78 7.79 10.76 1.51
C ILE A 78 7.18 9.51 2.14
N PRO A 79 6.84 9.46 3.45
CA PRO A 79 6.19 8.28 4.03
C PRO A 79 4.80 8.02 3.43
N ASN A 80 4.12 9.04 2.90
CA ASN A 80 2.83 8.94 2.21
C ASN A 80 2.95 8.49 0.75
N ILE A 81 4.15 8.27 0.23
CA ILE A 81 4.36 7.91 -1.18
C ILE A 81 4.77 6.45 -1.31
N GLY A 82 3.95 5.68 -2.03
CA GLY A 82 4.17 4.29 -2.38
C GLY A 82 4.51 4.08 -3.84
N LEU A 83 4.67 2.82 -4.22
CA LEU A 83 4.93 2.37 -5.59
C LEU A 83 3.84 1.39 -6.01
N SER A 84 3.13 1.70 -7.09
CA SER A 84 2.02 0.89 -7.55
C SER A 84 2.01 0.72 -9.07
N CYS A 85 1.36 -0.34 -9.54
CA CYS A 85 1.10 -0.52 -10.97
C CYS A 85 0.11 0.53 -11.48
N THR A 86 0.07 0.70 -12.80
CA THR A 86 -0.84 1.66 -13.45
C THR A 86 -2.30 1.43 -13.11
N LEU A 87 -2.75 0.17 -13.10
CA LEU A 87 -4.15 -0.16 -12.85
C LEU A 87 -4.59 0.17 -11.40
N CYS A 88 -3.79 -0.20 -10.41
CA CYS A 88 -4.07 0.15 -9.01
C CYS A 88 -4.11 1.67 -8.82
N ASN A 89 -3.13 2.41 -9.36
CA ASN A 89 -3.02 3.86 -9.17
C ASN A 89 -4.11 4.65 -9.91
N GLN A 90 -4.29 4.36 -11.21
CA GLN A 90 -5.09 5.20 -12.10
C GLN A 90 -6.55 4.78 -12.15
N THR A 91 -6.88 3.55 -11.72
CA THR A 91 -8.25 3.02 -11.78
C THR A 91 -8.75 2.67 -10.38
N PHE A 92 -8.21 1.61 -9.76
CA PHE A 92 -8.81 1.01 -8.56
C PHE A 92 -8.78 1.93 -7.35
N LYS A 93 -7.67 2.65 -7.14
CA LYS A 93 -7.59 3.62 -6.05
C LYS A 93 -8.53 4.80 -6.26
N ARG A 94 -8.72 5.26 -7.51
CA ARG A 94 -9.60 6.40 -7.82
C ARG A 94 -11.08 6.14 -7.55
N ILE A 95 -11.50 4.87 -7.48
CA ILE A 95 -12.88 4.50 -7.13
C ILE A 95 -13.23 5.10 -5.78
N GLY A 96 -14.24 5.96 -5.71
CA GLY A 96 -14.67 6.59 -4.45
C GLY A 96 -13.76 7.70 -3.91
N GLU A 97 -12.73 8.14 -4.65
CA GLU A 97 -11.80 9.21 -4.21
C GLU A 97 -12.52 10.49 -3.78
N ARG A 98 -13.58 10.87 -4.51
CA ARG A 98 -14.41 12.04 -4.17
C ARG A 98 -15.10 11.94 -2.80
N LYS A 99 -15.34 10.73 -2.30
CA LYS A 99 -15.97 10.48 -0.99
C LYS A 99 -14.96 10.49 0.16
N ARG A 100 -13.67 10.38 -0.13
CA ARG A 100 -12.57 10.33 0.85
C ARG A 100 -11.93 11.69 1.13
N LYS A 101 -12.70 12.77 0.94
CA LYS A 101 -12.23 14.12 1.29
C LYS A 101 -12.26 14.29 2.80
N LEU A 102 -11.11 14.63 3.37
CA LEU A 102 -10.99 15.00 4.77
C LEU A 102 -11.70 16.33 5.03
N SER A 103 -12.22 16.52 6.25
CA SER A 103 -12.84 17.79 6.64
C SER A 103 -11.78 18.88 6.84
N ASP A 104 -12.16 20.13 6.63
CA ASP A 104 -11.26 21.29 6.81
C ASP A 104 -10.62 21.30 8.20
N LYS A 105 -11.37 20.89 9.23
CA LYS A 105 -10.85 20.78 10.60
C LYS A 105 -9.70 19.77 10.69
N MET A 106 -9.84 18.60 10.08
CA MET A 106 -8.79 17.57 10.07
C MET A 106 -7.56 18.02 9.29
N VAL A 107 -7.78 18.68 8.14
CA VAL A 107 -6.70 19.21 7.31
C VAL A 107 -5.92 20.29 8.06
N ARG A 108 -6.60 21.29 8.64
CA ARG A 108 -5.97 22.34 9.45
C ARG A 108 -5.18 21.78 10.63
N GLN A 109 -5.76 20.82 11.36
CA GLN A 109 -5.05 20.16 12.46
C GLN A 109 -3.77 19.45 12.00
N TYR A 110 -3.80 18.78 10.85
CA TYR A 110 -2.59 18.17 10.28
C TYR A 110 -1.57 19.23 9.86
N GLU A 111 -2.01 20.29 9.21
CA GLU A 111 -1.13 21.34 8.71
C GLU A 111 -0.48 22.15 9.85
N GLU A 112 -1.23 22.57 10.85
CA GLU A 112 -0.71 23.36 11.98
C GLU A 112 0.26 22.56 12.86
N ASN A 113 -0.04 21.28 13.10
CA ASN A 113 0.75 20.46 14.03
C ASN A 113 1.94 19.74 13.36
N SER A 114 1.94 19.60 12.03
CA SER A 114 3.05 18.97 11.31
C SER A 114 4.25 19.91 11.21
N LYS A 115 5.42 19.43 11.67
CA LYS A 115 6.69 20.20 11.65
C LYS A 115 7.32 20.37 10.26
N CYS A 116 6.65 19.96 9.18
CA CYS A 116 7.11 20.13 7.81
C CYS A 116 6.28 21.22 7.13
N SER A 117 6.90 22.02 6.27
CA SER A 117 6.21 22.98 5.40
C SER A 117 6.45 22.67 3.93
N VAL A 118 5.74 23.39 3.06
CA VAL A 118 5.92 23.30 1.61
C VAL A 118 7.29 23.86 1.21
N GLU A 119 7.76 24.96 1.81
CA GLU A 119 9.08 25.54 1.49
C GLU A 119 10.24 24.77 2.15
N ASN A 120 10.08 24.41 3.43
CA ASN A 120 11.10 23.76 4.25
C ASN A 120 10.74 22.30 4.52
N ARG A 121 10.69 21.52 3.44
CA ARG A 121 10.36 20.10 3.53
C ARG A 121 11.41 19.33 4.31
N LYS A 122 10.98 18.68 5.39
CA LYS A 122 11.79 17.67 6.08
C LYS A 122 11.87 16.43 5.21
N GLN A 123 13.05 15.84 5.09
CA GLN A 123 13.26 14.53 4.46
C GLN A 123 12.77 13.42 5.40
N CYS A 124 11.47 13.44 5.73
CA CYS A 124 10.84 12.48 6.62
C CYS A 124 10.91 11.10 5.98
N THR A 125 11.63 10.16 6.58
CA THR A 125 11.70 8.78 6.08
C THR A 125 10.76 7.84 6.85
N ILE A 126 10.10 8.37 7.89
CA ILE A 126 9.18 7.66 8.78
C ILE A 126 7.96 8.57 8.99
N ALA A 127 6.77 7.96 9.01
CA ALA A 127 5.52 8.67 9.28
C ALA A 127 5.55 9.37 10.65
N CYS A 128 5.31 10.68 10.67
CA CYS A 128 5.23 11.43 11.91
C CYS A 128 3.89 11.19 12.63
N LYS A 129 3.80 11.60 13.90
CA LYS A 129 2.59 11.47 14.72
C LYS A 129 1.35 12.07 14.05
N GLU A 130 1.48 13.25 13.44
CA GLU A 130 0.36 13.92 12.79
C GLU A 130 -0.08 13.22 11.51
N LEU A 131 0.85 12.64 10.74
CA LEU A 131 0.50 11.79 9.59
C LEU A 131 -0.23 10.52 10.06
N ARG A 132 0.25 9.86 11.12
CA ARG A 132 -0.43 8.67 11.69
C ARG A 132 -1.86 8.99 12.17
N ARG A 133 -2.07 10.15 12.78
CA ARG A 133 -3.42 10.64 13.15
C ARG A 133 -4.28 10.85 11.92
N LEU A 134 -3.75 11.52 10.89
CA LEU A 134 -4.45 11.75 9.64
C LEU A 134 -4.86 10.44 8.97
N GLN A 135 -3.97 9.43 8.94
CA GLN A 135 -4.28 8.09 8.45
C GLN A 135 -5.46 7.46 9.18
N LYS A 136 -5.49 7.54 10.52
CA LYS A 136 -6.58 7.00 11.32
C LYS A 136 -7.91 7.68 11.00
N SER A 137 -7.91 9.01 10.88
CA SER A 137 -9.10 9.77 10.48
C SER A 137 -9.55 9.44 9.06
N TYR A 138 -8.61 9.37 8.11
CA TYR A 138 -8.88 9.06 6.71
C TYR A 138 -9.47 7.66 6.55
N SER A 139 -8.91 6.66 7.22
CA SER A 139 -9.34 5.25 7.11
C SER A 139 -10.73 5.01 7.70
N GLY A 140 -11.26 5.95 8.49
CA GLY A 140 -12.64 5.92 8.98
C GLY A 140 -13.66 6.50 8.00
N LEU A 141 -13.24 7.07 6.88
CA LEU A 141 -14.15 7.63 5.87
C LEU A 141 -14.75 6.51 5.00
N PRO A 142 -16.02 6.63 4.59
CA PRO A 142 -16.63 5.67 3.67
C PRO A 142 -15.83 5.53 2.36
N GLY A 143 -15.46 4.31 2.01
CA GLY A 143 -14.70 4.03 0.80
C GLY A 143 -13.18 4.23 0.94
N ALA A 144 -12.68 4.53 2.15
CA ALA A 144 -11.26 4.66 2.50
C ALA A 144 -10.67 3.41 3.16
N GLU A 145 -11.37 2.28 3.07
CA GLU A 145 -10.94 0.98 3.57
C GLU A 145 -9.82 0.41 2.68
N ILE A 146 -8.64 1.03 2.82
CA ILE A 146 -7.44 0.75 2.05
C ILE A 146 -6.30 0.56 3.05
N ILE A 147 -5.64 -0.60 3.03
CA ILE A 147 -4.34 -0.78 3.66
C ILE A 147 -3.35 0.18 2.99
N LEU A 148 -3.06 1.30 3.63
CA LEU A 148 -2.28 2.41 3.08
C LEU A 148 -0.80 2.04 2.96
N GLN A 149 -0.29 1.97 1.74
CA GLN A 149 1.11 1.61 1.49
C GLN A 149 1.96 2.86 1.25
N PRO A 150 3.22 2.93 1.74
CA PRO A 150 3.99 1.86 2.40
C PRO A 150 3.79 1.79 3.92
N MET A 151 2.92 2.62 4.50
CA MET A 151 2.86 2.85 5.95
C MET A 151 2.15 1.76 6.76
N GLY A 152 1.36 0.93 6.08
CA GLY A 152 0.38 0.04 6.70
C GLY A 152 -0.76 0.79 7.42
N ILE A 153 -1.67 0.01 7.99
CA ILE A 153 -2.77 0.46 8.84
C ILE A 153 -2.83 -0.49 10.03
N LYS A 154 -3.03 0.08 11.23
CA LYS A 154 -3.36 -0.68 12.42
C LYS A 154 -4.87 -0.74 12.62
N GLY A 155 -5.36 -1.91 12.99
CA GLY A 155 -6.74 -2.14 13.39
C GLY A 155 -7.16 -1.22 14.53
N SER A 156 -8.40 -0.71 14.47
CA SER A 156 -8.90 0.20 15.50
C SER A 156 -9.23 -0.52 16.80
N ASP A 157 -9.50 -1.82 16.73
CA ASP A 157 -10.06 -2.63 17.79
C ASP A 157 -8.97 -3.56 18.35
N SER A 158 -8.21 -4.24 17.48
CA SER A 158 -7.10 -5.12 17.86
C SER A 158 -5.78 -4.37 18.11
N GLY A 159 -5.56 -3.24 17.43
CA GLY A 159 -4.27 -2.55 17.41
C GLY A 159 -3.18 -3.27 16.60
N GLU A 160 -3.51 -4.42 16.00
CA GLU A 160 -2.63 -5.22 15.14
C GLU A 160 -2.52 -4.59 13.75
N GLU A 161 -1.49 -4.95 12.99
CA GLU A 161 -1.36 -4.47 11.63
C GLU A 161 -2.34 -5.22 10.73
N LEU A 162 -3.16 -4.51 9.95
CA LEU A 162 -4.09 -5.14 9.02
C LEU A 162 -3.32 -5.76 7.84
N ALA A 163 -3.18 -7.08 7.87
CA ALA A 163 -2.36 -7.84 6.94
C ALA A 163 -3.19 -8.80 6.06
N LEU A 164 -2.66 -9.06 4.86
CA LEU A 164 -3.19 -10.00 3.89
C LEU A 164 -2.34 -11.27 3.91
N GLN A 165 -2.94 -12.40 3.59
CA GLN A 165 -2.24 -13.63 3.25
C GLN A 165 -2.73 -14.16 1.90
N TYR A 166 -1.89 -14.90 1.21
CA TYR A 166 -2.24 -15.64 0.02
C TYR A 166 -2.41 -17.12 0.37
N ASN A 167 -3.61 -17.64 0.20
CA ASN A 167 -3.97 -19.03 0.36
C ASN A 167 -3.63 -19.77 -0.94
N VAL A 168 -2.58 -20.59 -0.91
CA VAL A 168 -2.05 -21.28 -2.09
C VAL A 168 -3.04 -22.33 -2.60
N LEU A 169 -3.73 -23.04 -1.71
CA LEU A 169 -4.71 -24.08 -2.07
C LEU A 169 -5.88 -23.51 -2.85
N ASN A 170 -6.48 -22.45 -2.32
CA ASN A 170 -7.64 -21.80 -2.93
C ASN A 170 -7.22 -20.76 -3.99
N MET A 171 -5.94 -20.41 -4.02
CA MET A 171 -5.33 -19.37 -4.86
C MET A 171 -5.97 -17.98 -4.66
N ILE A 172 -6.31 -17.62 -3.43
CA ILE A 172 -6.96 -16.34 -3.10
C ILE A 172 -6.16 -15.56 -2.06
N PHE A 173 -6.26 -14.25 -2.14
CA PHE A 173 -5.93 -13.34 -1.05
C PHE A 173 -7.07 -13.31 -0.02
N GLU A 174 -6.71 -13.38 1.25
CA GLU A 174 -7.65 -13.34 2.37
C GLU A 174 -7.00 -12.61 3.58
N PRO A 175 -7.77 -12.20 4.59
CA PRO A 175 -7.21 -11.65 5.82
C PRO A 175 -6.27 -12.64 6.51
N ALA A 176 -5.16 -12.16 7.08
CA ALA A 176 -4.14 -12.99 7.71
C ALA A 176 -4.53 -13.55 9.10
N LYS A 177 -5.61 -14.33 9.18
CA LYS A 177 -6.24 -14.80 10.44
C LYS A 177 -5.39 -15.80 11.24
N GLY A 178 -4.36 -16.39 10.63
CA GLY A 178 -3.53 -17.40 11.30
C GLY A 178 -2.54 -16.82 12.33
N ARG A 179 -2.19 -15.53 12.22
CA ARG A 179 -1.21 -14.86 13.09
C ARG A 179 -1.75 -13.60 13.77
N HIS A 180 -2.97 -13.20 13.42
CA HIS A 180 -3.59 -11.96 13.83
C HIS A 180 -5.03 -12.22 14.26
N THR A 181 -5.50 -11.50 15.27
CA THR A 181 -6.86 -11.58 15.81
C THR A 181 -7.62 -10.31 15.47
N TYR A 182 -8.38 -10.34 14.37
CA TYR A 182 -9.15 -9.20 13.88
C TYR A 182 -10.59 -9.21 14.38
N SER A 183 -11.17 -8.02 14.59
CA SER A 183 -12.62 -7.87 14.75
C SER A 183 -13.34 -8.03 13.40
N ASP A 184 -14.67 -8.26 13.41
CA ASP A 184 -15.46 -8.33 12.17
C ASP A 184 -15.35 -7.05 11.32
N LYS A 185 -15.22 -5.90 11.99
CA LYS A 185 -15.03 -4.61 11.32
C LYS A 185 -13.68 -4.54 10.61
N GLU A 186 -12.62 -5.05 11.25
CA GLU A 186 -11.28 -5.10 10.68
C GLU A 186 -11.18 -6.12 9.54
N LEU A 187 -11.85 -7.28 9.68
CA LEU A 187 -12.00 -8.24 8.59
C LEU A 187 -12.69 -7.60 7.38
N ASN A 188 -13.82 -6.93 7.58
CA ASN A 188 -14.52 -6.23 6.52
C ASN A 188 -13.66 -5.12 5.87
N PHE A 189 -12.82 -4.43 6.64
CA PHE A 189 -11.87 -3.46 6.11
C PHE A 189 -10.86 -4.12 5.15
N ILE A 190 -10.28 -5.25 5.55
CA ILE A 190 -9.32 -6.01 4.73
C ILE A 190 -10.01 -6.56 3.47
N ASP A 191 -11.22 -7.12 3.61
CA ASP A 191 -12.00 -7.63 2.48
C ASP A 191 -12.37 -6.51 1.49
N THR A 192 -12.71 -5.32 1.99
CA THR A 192 -12.97 -4.16 1.14
C THR A 192 -11.72 -3.75 0.36
N HIS A 193 -10.53 -3.84 0.95
CA HIS A 193 -9.27 -3.65 0.24
C HIS A 193 -9.05 -4.70 -0.86
N ILE A 194 -9.22 -5.99 -0.54
CA ILE A 194 -9.10 -7.11 -1.49
C ILE A 194 -10.00 -6.89 -2.70
N ASN A 195 -11.28 -6.55 -2.44
CA ASN A 195 -12.28 -6.32 -3.47
C ASN A 195 -11.97 -5.08 -4.31
N ARG A 196 -11.52 -3.99 -3.68
CA ARG A 196 -11.16 -2.75 -4.37
C ARG A 196 -10.05 -2.95 -5.38
N PHE A 197 -8.99 -3.66 -4.99
CA PHE A 197 -7.84 -3.90 -5.87
C PHE A 197 -7.97 -5.18 -6.69
N ARG A 198 -9.14 -5.82 -6.66
CA ARG A 198 -9.48 -6.97 -7.50
C ARG A 198 -8.51 -8.14 -7.34
N LEU A 199 -8.02 -8.37 -6.13
CA LEU A 199 -6.95 -9.34 -5.88
C LEU A 199 -7.36 -10.79 -6.21
N ASN A 200 -8.65 -11.10 -6.04
CA ASN A 200 -9.23 -12.42 -6.31
C ASN A 200 -10.05 -12.48 -7.61
N ASP A 201 -10.06 -11.39 -8.37
CA ASP A 201 -10.84 -11.31 -9.60
C ASP A 201 -10.12 -12.08 -10.72
N SER A 202 -10.83 -12.99 -11.38
CA SER A 202 -10.26 -13.89 -12.39
C SER A 202 -9.73 -13.17 -13.62
N GLN A 203 -10.20 -11.94 -13.89
CA GLN A 203 -9.70 -11.12 -14.99
C GLN A 203 -8.30 -10.55 -14.71
N TYR A 204 -8.00 -10.28 -13.43
CA TYR A 204 -6.77 -9.57 -13.03
C TYR A 204 -5.74 -10.49 -12.34
N ARG A 205 -6.15 -11.67 -11.87
CA ARG A 205 -5.26 -12.64 -11.23
C ARG A 205 -4.36 -13.33 -12.25
N THR A 206 -3.07 -13.45 -11.93
CA THR A 206 -2.15 -14.31 -12.70
C THR A 206 -2.49 -15.79 -12.47
N ARG A 207 -2.41 -16.59 -13.54
CA ARG A 207 -2.52 -18.05 -13.47
C ARG A 207 -1.16 -18.75 -13.44
N GLN A 208 -0.06 -18.01 -13.49
CA GLN A 208 1.28 -18.58 -13.60
C GLN A 208 1.64 -19.57 -12.48
N LEU A 209 1.18 -19.34 -11.24
CA LEU A 209 1.41 -20.29 -10.15
C LEU A 209 0.63 -21.60 -10.38
N TYR A 210 -0.62 -21.50 -10.84
CA TYR A 210 -1.41 -22.66 -11.22
C TYR A 210 -0.73 -23.42 -12.36
N ASP A 211 -0.33 -22.70 -13.41
CA ASP A 211 0.34 -23.29 -14.58
C ASP A 211 1.66 -23.97 -14.17
N PHE A 212 2.42 -23.36 -13.26
CA PHE A 212 3.65 -23.95 -12.72
C PHE A 212 3.37 -25.24 -11.94
N VAL A 213 2.42 -25.21 -11.00
CA VAL A 213 2.06 -26.38 -10.19
C VAL A 213 1.55 -27.50 -11.10
N GLN A 214 0.69 -27.17 -12.07
CA GLN A 214 0.19 -28.11 -13.06
C GLN A 214 1.34 -28.74 -13.87
N ASN A 215 2.26 -27.94 -14.40
CA ASN A 215 3.40 -28.43 -15.15
C ASN A 215 4.30 -29.36 -14.32
N VAL A 216 4.54 -29.04 -13.04
CA VAL A 216 5.34 -29.90 -12.14
C VAL A 216 4.63 -31.23 -11.89
N ILE A 217 3.31 -31.24 -11.71
CA ILE A 217 2.53 -32.47 -11.52
C ILE A 217 2.53 -33.30 -12.81
N ASP A 218 2.27 -32.67 -13.95
CA ASP A 218 2.15 -33.35 -15.24
C ASP A 218 3.50 -33.85 -15.78
N SER A 219 4.61 -33.17 -15.45
CA SER A 219 5.97 -33.63 -15.84
C SER A 219 6.53 -34.75 -14.96
N ASN A 220 5.88 -35.05 -13.82
CA ASN A 220 6.24 -36.15 -12.92
C ASN A 220 5.31 -37.37 -13.08
N LYS A 221 4.48 -37.40 -14.12
CA LYS A 221 3.70 -38.58 -14.57
C LYS A 221 4.36 -39.20 -15.78
#